data_AF-A0A9W8QSJ0-F1
#
_entry.id   AF-A0A9W8QSJ0-F1
#
_cell.length_a   1.000
_cell.length_b   1.000
_cell.length_c   1.000
_cell.angle_alpha   90.00
_cell.angle_beta   90.00
_cell.angle_gamma   90.00
#
_symmetry.space_group_name_H-M   'P 1'
#
loop_
_entity.id
_entity.type
_entity.pdbx_description
1 polymer ?
#
loop_
_entity_poly.entity_id
_entity_poly.type
_entity_poly.pdbx_seq_one_letter_code
_entity_poly.pdbx_strand_id
1 'polypeptide(L)'
;MTINDSIYLLDFSVKHIVLDDVLRVDQDLIADYVLEEVEKYERENFAKFVGAGLPTTLRYMSPSLCSRLWLDLDIIPIVLRPDGEEREKSFWDVKRVDEQADSMARKCVMHFGPSLAPHLQVGFRGVVQTDAGFRANLVTLQNYKDTCGAATWKAMLTYVEKLHHNDIRIAFFSSTPQGGGVALMRHALVRFARLTGVHLAWYVPKPLPRVFRITKNIHNVLQGVSPPDQRITAEEKDAIIGWITENAHRYWLADGGPLRPVEEGGAHIVIIDDPQMPGLIPLIKKITPDRPVLYRSHIQIRSDLVAKAGSSQADIWDFLWSHIQLADMFISHPVPSFVPHTVPREKVVYFPATTDWLDGLNKKLNDWDSGFYGHMYNDACHSQRM
;
A
#
# COMPACT_ATOMS: atom_id res chain seq x y z
N MET A 1 12.45 17.60 -21.42
CA MET A 1 12.73 16.29 -20.82
C MET A 1 14.22 16.19 -20.57
N THR A 2 14.63 15.59 -19.46
CA THR A 2 16.04 15.40 -19.10
C THR A 2 16.24 13.95 -18.68
N ILE A 3 17.34 13.34 -19.14
CA ILE A 3 17.66 11.93 -18.99
C ILE A 3 18.89 11.80 -18.09
N ASN A 4 18.81 10.92 -17.10
CA ASN A 4 19.82 10.78 -16.05
C ASN A 4 20.04 9.31 -15.69
N ASP A 5 21.27 8.91 -15.41
CA ASP A 5 21.66 7.53 -15.02
C ASP A 5 21.75 7.34 -13.49
N SER A 6 21.06 8.18 -12.73
CA SER A 6 21.14 8.36 -11.27
C SER A 6 22.31 9.23 -10.78
N ILE A 7 23.32 9.48 -11.61
CA ILE A 7 24.50 10.26 -11.22
C ILE A 7 24.69 11.46 -12.15
N TYR A 8 24.65 11.22 -13.45
CA TYR A 8 24.96 12.19 -14.49
C TYR A 8 23.75 12.49 -15.35
N LEU A 9 23.67 13.75 -15.76
CA LEU A 9 22.86 14.18 -16.88
C LEU A 9 23.44 13.56 -18.16
N LEU A 10 22.69 12.68 -18.80
CA LEU A 10 23.11 12.02 -20.05
C LEU A 10 22.66 12.81 -21.28
N ASP A 11 21.40 13.25 -21.30
CA ASP A 11 20.80 13.90 -22.45
C ASP A 11 19.60 14.78 -22.05
N PHE A 12 19.15 15.64 -22.96
CA PHE A 12 17.96 16.45 -22.78
C PHE A 12 17.27 16.78 -24.12
N SER A 13 15.97 17.02 -24.05
CA SER A 13 15.16 17.48 -25.18
C SER A 13 14.27 18.65 -24.75
N VAL A 14 14.23 19.69 -25.57
CA VAL A 14 13.35 20.86 -25.38
C VAL A 14 12.41 20.96 -26.58
N LYS A 15 11.11 20.94 -26.31
CA LYS A 15 10.07 21.07 -27.32
C LYS A 15 9.04 22.12 -26.90
N HIS A 16 8.63 22.93 -27.86
CA HIS A 16 7.46 23.78 -27.72
C HIS A 16 6.22 23.01 -28.21
N ILE A 17 5.26 22.80 -27.32
CA ILE A 17 3.97 22.18 -27.61
C ILE A 17 2.93 23.30 -27.56
N VAL A 18 2.23 23.51 -28.68
CA VAL A 18 1.11 24.45 -28.73
C VAL A 18 -0.13 23.71 -28.26
N LEU A 19 -0.74 24.21 -27.18
CA LEU A 19 -2.01 23.72 -26.69
C LEU A 19 -3.10 24.58 -27.34
N ASP A 20 -3.94 24.00 -28.19
CA ASP A 20 -5.09 24.71 -28.73
C ASP A 20 -6.08 25.04 -27.58
N ASP A 21 -6.65 26.25 -27.58
CA ASP A 21 -7.62 26.72 -26.55
C ASP A 21 -8.87 25.82 -26.44
N VAL A 22 -9.11 24.98 -27.45
CA VAL A 22 -10.09 23.90 -27.41
C VAL A 22 -9.36 22.62 -27.01
N LEU A 23 -9.06 22.48 -25.72
CA LEU A 23 -8.72 21.18 -25.13
C LEU A 23 -9.83 20.21 -25.51
N ARG A 24 -9.61 19.40 -26.55
CA ARG A 24 -10.45 18.22 -26.78
C ARG A 24 -10.28 17.40 -25.52
N VAL A 25 -11.38 17.18 -24.80
CA VAL A 25 -11.42 16.49 -23.49
C VAL A 25 -10.72 15.12 -23.55
N ASP A 26 -10.56 14.56 -24.75
CA ASP A 26 -10.00 13.24 -25.02
C ASP A 26 -8.55 13.24 -25.55
N GLN A 27 -7.86 14.39 -25.66
CA GLN A 27 -6.47 14.45 -26.17
C GLN A 27 -5.54 15.18 -25.21
N ASP A 28 -4.57 14.44 -24.66
CA ASP A 28 -3.50 14.96 -23.80
C ASP A 28 -2.20 15.03 -24.62
N LEU A 29 -2.07 16.10 -25.42
CA LEU A 29 -0.95 16.29 -26.36
C LEU A 29 0.43 16.26 -25.68
N ILE A 30 0.49 16.68 -24.42
CA ILE A 30 1.71 16.61 -23.62
C ILE A 30 2.05 15.16 -23.31
N ALA A 31 1.07 14.38 -22.85
CA ALA A 31 1.26 12.97 -22.57
C ALA A 31 1.67 12.21 -23.84
N ASP A 32 0.95 12.42 -24.95
CA ASP A 32 1.24 11.78 -26.24
C ASP A 32 2.69 12.03 -26.68
N TYR A 33 3.11 13.30 -26.67
CA TYR A 33 4.46 13.67 -27.08
C TYR A 33 5.54 13.08 -26.15
N VAL A 34 5.33 13.16 -24.82
CA VAL A 34 6.30 12.65 -23.86
C VAL A 34 6.44 11.13 -23.98
N LEU A 35 5.35 10.40 -24.14
CA LEU A 35 5.39 8.95 -24.31
C LEU A 35 6.13 8.55 -25.59
N GLU A 36 5.81 9.19 -26.72
CA GLU A 36 6.46 8.92 -28.01
C GLU A 36 7.98 9.16 -27.94
N GLU A 37 8.41 10.28 -27.36
CA GLU A 37 9.83 10.60 -27.22
C GLU A 37 10.56 9.64 -26.26
N VAL A 38 9.91 9.23 -25.18
CA VAL A 38 10.47 8.26 -24.23
C VAL A 38 10.66 6.91 -24.90
N GLU A 39 9.62 6.38 -25.56
CA GLU A 39 9.70 5.10 -26.27
C GLU A 39 10.77 5.12 -27.37
N LYS A 40 10.83 6.22 -28.13
CA LYS A 40 11.85 6.41 -29.15
C LYS A 40 13.25 6.35 -28.54
N TYR A 41 13.46 7.08 -27.44
CA TYR A 41 14.76 7.09 -26.76
C TYR A 41 15.13 5.71 -26.22
N GLU A 42 14.20 5.00 -25.57
CA GLU A 42 14.42 3.64 -25.05
C GLU A 42 14.90 2.70 -26.16
N ARG A 43 14.25 2.74 -27.33
CA ARG A 43 14.59 1.88 -28.47
C ARG A 43 15.91 2.26 -29.14
N GLU A 44 16.17 3.55 -29.33
CA GLU A 44 17.40 4.04 -29.97
C GLU A 44 18.64 3.80 -29.11
N ASN A 45 18.48 3.83 -27.78
CA ASN A 45 19.60 3.75 -26.83
C ASN A 45 19.65 2.43 -26.03
N PHE A 46 18.74 1.49 -26.29
CA PHE A 46 18.60 0.24 -25.53
C PHE A 46 18.53 0.48 -24.02
N ALA A 47 17.70 1.44 -23.62
CA ALA A 47 17.54 1.87 -22.23
C ALA A 47 16.14 1.53 -21.71
N LYS A 48 16.03 1.43 -20.37
CA LYS A 48 14.75 1.34 -19.67
C LYS A 48 14.67 2.45 -18.63
N PHE A 49 13.64 3.28 -18.72
CA PHE A 49 13.36 4.27 -17.68
C PHE A 49 12.61 3.61 -16.53
N VAL A 50 13.05 3.86 -15.30
CA VAL A 50 12.43 3.34 -14.07
C VAL A 50 11.48 4.35 -13.43
N GLY A 51 11.81 5.63 -13.50
CA GLY A 51 11.06 6.69 -12.84
C GLY A 51 11.13 8.01 -13.60
N ALA A 52 10.08 8.81 -13.45
CA ALA A 52 9.99 10.14 -14.03
C ALA A 52 9.66 11.16 -12.94
N GLY A 53 10.49 12.18 -12.79
CA GLY A 53 10.21 13.31 -11.90
C GLY A 53 9.38 14.37 -12.63
N LEU A 54 8.21 14.72 -12.10
CA LEU A 54 7.34 15.73 -12.71
C LEU A 54 7.03 16.85 -11.72
N PRO A 55 7.06 18.13 -12.14
CA PRO A 55 6.60 19.21 -11.29
C PRO A 55 5.07 19.13 -11.14
N THR A 56 4.55 19.52 -9.97
CA THR A 56 3.09 19.58 -9.72
C THR A 56 2.30 20.33 -10.79
N THR A 57 2.86 21.38 -11.39
CA THR A 57 2.22 22.15 -12.48
C THR A 57 1.95 21.28 -13.72
N LEU A 58 2.91 20.43 -14.10
CA LEU A 58 2.78 19.55 -15.26
C LEU A 58 1.69 18.49 -15.05
N ARG A 59 1.52 17.99 -13.81
CA ARG A 59 0.41 17.11 -13.44
C ARG A 59 -0.96 17.75 -13.74
N TYR A 60 -1.11 19.06 -13.50
CA TYR A 60 -2.37 19.77 -13.77
C TYR A 60 -2.58 20.04 -15.26
N MET A 61 -1.51 20.33 -15.99
CA MET A 61 -1.57 20.58 -17.44
C MET A 61 -1.80 19.30 -18.26
N SER A 62 -1.34 18.16 -17.76
CA SER A 62 -1.38 16.86 -18.42
C SER A 62 -1.90 15.80 -17.45
N PRO A 63 -3.23 15.72 -17.24
CA PRO A 63 -3.83 14.85 -16.22
C PRO A 63 -3.59 13.36 -16.46
N SER A 64 -3.37 12.93 -17.71
CA SER A 64 -3.20 11.51 -18.06
C SER A 64 -1.75 11.05 -18.06
N LEU A 65 -0.77 11.98 -18.17
CA LEU A 65 0.64 11.66 -18.32
C LEU A 65 1.17 10.74 -17.22
N CYS A 66 0.87 11.00 -15.95
CA CYS A 66 1.36 10.16 -14.86
C CYS A 66 0.82 8.72 -14.98
N SER A 67 -0.49 8.55 -15.17
CA SER A 67 -1.07 7.22 -15.32
C SER A 67 -0.57 6.48 -16.56
N ARG A 68 -0.30 7.19 -17.66
CA ARG A 68 0.19 6.60 -18.90
C ARG A 68 1.67 6.21 -18.82
N LEU A 69 2.50 7.02 -18.16
CA LEU A 69 3.88 6.62 -17.83
C LEU A 69 3.88 5.29 -17.07
N TRP A 70 2.99 5.12 -16.10
CA TRP A 70 2.89 3.89 -15.31
C TRP A 70 2.29 2.71 -16.09
N LEU A 71 1.11 2.91 -16.69
CA LEU A 71 0.34 1.83 -17.31
C LEU A 71 0.88 1.43 -18.68
N ASP A 72 1.33 2.39 -19.48
CA ASP A 72 1.76 2.13 -20.87
C ASP A 72 3.25 1.82 -20.94
N LEU A 73 4.07 2.50 -20.12
CA LEU A 73 5.54 2.43 -20.18
C LEU A 73 6.20 1.88 -18.91
N ASP A 74 5.47 1.45 -17.89
CA ASP A 74 6.05 0.94 -16.64
C ASP A 74 7.08 1.88 -15.96
N ILE A 75 6.87 3.19 -16.10
CA ILE A 75 7.69 4.23 -15.48
C ILE A 75 6.94 4.77 -14.28
N ILE A 76 7.59 4.84 -13.12
CA ILE A 76 6.96 5.34 -11.89
C ILE A 76 6.99 6.89 -11.87
N PRO A 77 5.83 7.58 -11.97
CA PRO A 77 5.78 9.04 -11.99
C PRO A 77 5.83 9.63 -10.58
N ILE A 78 6.94 10.26 -10.20
CA ILE A 78 7.09 10.97 -8.93
C ILE A 78 6.77 12.46 -9.12
N VAL A 79 5.62 12.89 -8.60
CA VAL A 79 5.20 14.29 -8.64
C VAL A 79 5.76 15.05 -7.45
N LEU A 80 6.49 16.12 -7.76
CA LEU A 80 7.26 16.88 -6.81
C LEU A 80 6.83 18.35 -6.83
N ARG A 81 6.81 18.96 -5.66
CA ARG A 81 6.76 20.42 -5.57
C ARG A 81 8.15 20.96 -5.94
N PRO A 82 8.21 21.96 -6.83
CA PRO A 82 9.49 22.54 -7.22
C PRO A 82 10.20 23.20 -6.04
N ASP A 83 9.43 23.79 -5.13
CA ASP A 83 9.91 24.33 -3.86
C ASP A 83 9.79 23.30 -2.75
N GLY A 84 10.83 23.18 -1.94
CA GLY A 84 10.73 22.43 -0.68
C GLY A 84 9.66 23.07 0.20
N GLU A 85 9.03 22.28 1.08
CA GLU A 85 7.89 22.71 1.91
C GLU A 85 8.18 23.91 2.83
N GLU A 86 9.44 24.37 2.94
CA GLU A 86 9.92 25.32 3.95
C GLU A 86 10.61 26.60 3.40
N ARG A 87 10.61 26.90 2.09
CA ARG A 87 11.32 28.08 1.56
C ARG A 87 10.40 29.22 1.16
N GLU A 88 10.57 30.39 1.80
CA GLU A 88 9.85 31.65 1.49
C GLU A 88 10.18 32.23 0.10
N LYS A 89 11.27 31.79 -0.55
CA LYS A 89 11.64 32.24 -1.91
C LYS A 89 11.87 31.05 -2.83
N SER A 90 10.98 30.91 -3.80
CA SER A 90 11.10 29.98 -4.91
C SER A 90 12.11 30.51 -5.93
N PHE A 91 13.12 29.69 -6.25
CA PHE A 91 14.00 29.96 -7.40
C PHE A 91 13.53 29.21 -8.65
N TRP A 92 12.35 28.60 -8.61
CA TRP A 92 11.83 27.75 -9.69
C TRP A 92 11.53 28.56 -10.95
N ASP A 93 10.84 29.69 -10.81
CA ASP A 93 10.37 30.49 -11.94
C ASP A 93 11.51 31.24 -12.66
N VAL A 94 12.69 31.30 -12.03
CA VAL A 94 13.91 31.88 -12.63
C VAL A 94 14.66 30.86 -13.49
N LYS A 95 14.47 29.56 -13.23
CA LYS A 95 15.18 28.49 -13.94
C LYS A 95 14.66 28.33 -15.36
N ARG A 96 15.58 27.98 -16.26
CA ARG A 96 15.20 27.53 -17.60
C ARG A 96 14.56 26.14 -17.54
N VAL A 97 13.79 25.78 -18.57
CA VAL A 97 13.01 24.53 -18.61
C VAL A 97 13.91 23.28 -18.52
N ASP A 98 15.12 23.33 -19.09
CA ASP A 98 16.15 22.30 -18.97
C ASP A 98 16.68 22.15 -17.53
N GLU A 99 16.96 23.27 -16.84
CA GLU A 99 17.37 23.26 -15.43
C GLU A 99 16.26 22.78 -14.48
N GLN A 100 15.00 23.10 -14.81
CA GLN A 100 13.82 22.59 -14.12
C GLN A 100 13.70 21.08 -14.29
N ALA A 101 13.84 20.58 -15.52
CA ALA A 101 13.76 19.16 -15.84
C ALA A 101 14.89 18.36 -15.19
N ASP A 102 16.14 18.83 -15.24
CA ASP A 102 17.27 18.22 -14.51
C ASP A 102 17.01 18.18 -13.00
N SER A 103 16.51 19.28 -12.43
CA SER A 103 16.17 19.33 -11.01
C SER A 103 15.08 18.31 -10.63
N MET A 104 14.12 18.03 -11.52
CA MET A 104 13.10 17.02 -11.28
C MET A 104 13.66 15.61 -11.38
N ALA A 105 14.51 15.34 -12.38
CA ALA A 105 15.18 14.05 -12.54
C ALA A 105 16.04 13.72 -11.30
N ARG A 106 16.88 14.64 -10.84
CA ARG A 106 17.71 14.43 -9.64
C ARG A 106 16.90 14.21 -8.37
N LYS A 107 15.81 14.97 -8.18
CA LYS A 107 14.92 14.76 -7.03
C LYS A 107 14.18 13.42 -7.13
N CYS A 108 13.79 12.99 -8.33
CA CYS A 108 13.14 11.69 -8.57
C CYS A 108 14.02 10.53 -8.08
N VAL A 109 15.32 10.55 -8.42
CA VAL A 109 16.30 9.51 -8.02
C VAL A 109 16.30 9.28 -6.51
N MET A 110 16.13 10.33 -5.70
CA MET A 110 16.09 10.22 -4.23
C MET A 110 14.92 9.38 -3.70
N HIS A 111 13.92 9.08 -4.53
CA HIS A 111 12.78 8.25 -4.17
C HIS A 111 13.00 6.76 -4.45
N PHE A 112 14.10 6.36 -5.09
CA PHE A 112 14.39 4.97 -5.43
C PHE A 112 15.56 4.41 -4.62
N GLY A 113 15.43 3.16 -4.19
CA GLY A 113 16.49 2.42 -3.52
C GLY A 113 17.43 1.69 -4.49
N PRO A 114 18.44 0.95 -3.99
CA PRO A 114 19.39 0.21 -4.82
C PRO A 114 18.76 -0.85 -5.73
N SER A 115 17.57 -1.34 -5.38
CA SER A 115 16.81 -2.29 -6.20
C SER A 115 15.97 -1.62 -7.29
N LEU A 116 16.16 -0.31 -7.51
CA LEU A 116 15.38 0.50 -8.45
C LEU A 116 13.85 0.47 -8.18
N ALA A 117 13.48 0.17 -6.94
CA ALA A 117 12.11 0.25 -6.46
C ALA A 117 11.94 1.50 -5.58
N PRO A 118 10.76 2.14 -5.57
CA PRO A 118 10.50 3.25 -4.67
C PRO A 118 10.71 2.88 -3.20
N HIS A 119 11.26 3.80 -2.42
CA HIS A 119 11.44 3.60 -0.98
C HIS A 119 10.11 3.33 -0.30
N LEU A 120 10.01 2.19 0.38
CA LEU A 120 8.93 1.96 1.31
C LEU A 120 9.16 2.79 2.57
N GLN A 121 8.24 3.72 2.82
CA GLN A 121 8.35 4.66 3.93
C GLN A 121 7.26 4.42 4.96
N VAL A 122 7.66 4.44 6.22
CA VAL A 122 6.77 4.45 7.38
C VAL A 122 6.98 5.79 8.08
N GLY A 123 5.93 6.60 8.07
CA GLY A 123 5.94 7.94 8.67
C GLY A 123 5.72 7.92 10.18
N PHE A 124 5.48 9.11 10.72
CA PHE A 124 5.20 9.30 12.14
C PHE A 124 4.04 8.41 12.61
N ARG A 125 4.18 7.84 13.81
CA ARG A 125 3.22 6.88 14.41
C ARG A 125 2.99 5.59 13.61
N GLY A 126 3.93 5.23 12.75
CA GLY A 126 3.83 3.99 12.00
C GLY A 126 2.89 4.07 10.81
N VAL A 127 2.46 5.26 10.37
CA VAL A 127 1.59 5.38 9.18
C VAL A 127 2.35 4.98 7.93
N VAL A 128 1.81 4.07 7.13
CA VAL A 128 2.43 3.65 5.87
C VAL A 128 2.24 4.76 4.83
N GLN A 129 3.35 5.22 4.26
CA GLN A 129 3.38 6.25 3.23
C GLN A 129 3.18 5.59 1.85
N THR A 130 1.99 5.05 1.61
CA THR A 130 1.59 4.46 0.32
C THR A 130 1.95 5.40 -0.84
N ASP A 131 2.46 4.83 -1.93
CA ASP A 131 2.87 5.57 -3.13
C ASP A 131 3.91 6.69 -2.85
N ALA A 132 4.91 6.39 -2.02
CA ALA A 132 5.92 7.34 -1.55
C ALA A 132 5.30 8.60 -0.91
N GLY A 133 4.25 8.38 -0.11
CA GLY A 133 3.45 9.45 0.50
C GLY A 133 2.58 10.17 -0.52
N PHE A 134 1.95 9.41 -1.43
CA PHE A 134 1.11 9.89 -2.54
C PHE A 134 1.84 10.84 -3.52
N ARG A 135 3.17 10.72 -3.62
CA ARG A 135 3.97 11.39 -4.65
C ARG A 135 3.98 10.59 -5.95
N ALA A 136 3.94 9.26 -5.84
CA ALA A 136 3.83 8.38 -6.99
C ALA A 136 2.38 8.36 -7.50
N ASN A 137 2.08 9.14 -8.54
CA ASN A 137 0.73 9.21 -9.10
C ASN A 137 0.50 8.12 -10.14
N LEU A 138 0.33 6.88 -9.69
CA LEU A 138 0.29 5.72 -10.58
C LEU A 138 -0.97 5.66 -11.46
N VAL A 139 -2.12 6.05 -10.93
CA VAL A 139 -3.42 5.86 -11.58
C VAL A 139 -4.40 6.98 -11.24
N THR A 140 -5.42 7.14 -12.08
CA THR A 140 -6.55 8.05 -11.89
C THR A 140 -7.83 7.31 -11.48
N LEU A 141 -8.86 8.05 -11.05
CA LEU A 141 -10.19 7.47 -10.82
C LEU A 141 -10.78 6.86 -12.09
N GLN A 142 -10.52 7.47 -13.25
CA GLN A 142 -11.01 6.95 -14.52
C GLN A 142 -10.41 5.58 -14.82
N ASN A 143 -9.10 5.38 -14.57
CA ASN A 143 -8.48 4.06 -14.74
C ASN A 143 -9.16 2.99 -13.88
N TYR A 144 -9.47 3.28 -12.61
CA TYR A 144 -10.23 2.34 -11.77
C TYR A 144 -11.64 2.08 -12.29
N LYS A 145 -12.34 3.12 -12.74
CA LYS A 145 -13.68 2.99 -13.34
C LYS A 145 -13.67 2.06 -14.54
N ASP A 146 -12.63 2.14 -15.37
CA ASP A 146 -12.48 1.31 -16.58
C ASP A 146 -12.21 -0.17 -16.27
N THR A 147 -11.80 -0.52 -15.05
CA THR A 147 -11.60 -1.92 -14.63
C THR A 147 -12.88 -2.65 -14.23
N CYS A 148 -14.03 -1.95 -14.14
CA CYS A 148 -15.27 -2.57 -13.68
C CYS A 148 -16.51 -2.06 -14.42
N GLY A 149 -17.61 -2.81 -14.30
CA GLY A 149 -18.89 -2.41 -14.89
C GLY A 149 -19.50 -1.19 -14.18
N ALA A 150 -20.30 -0.41 -14.91
CA ALA A 150 -20.94 0.81 -14.40
C ALA A 150 -21.77 0.58 -13.12
N ALA A 151 -22.43 -0.57 -12.98
CA ALA A 151 -23.19 -0.91 -11.79
C ALA A 151 -22.30 -1.07 -10.54
N THR A 152 -21.16 -1.77 -10.68
CA THR A 152 -20.17 -1.93 -9.60
C THR A 152 -19.59 -0.58 -9.20
N TRP A 153 -19.21 0.24 -10.18
CA TRP A 153 -18.69 1.58 -9.92
C TRP A 153 -19.70 2.46 -9.17
N LYS A 154 -20.96 2.48 -9.62
CA LYS A 154 -22.03 3.24 -8.97
C LYS A 154 -22.29 2.77 -7.53
N ALA A 155 -22.29 1.46 -7.31
CA ALA A 155 -22.45 0.89 -5.96
C ALA A 155 -21.28 1.32 -5.05
N MET A 156 -20.04 1.25 -5.54
CA MET A 156 -18.87 1.71 -4.80
C MET A 156 -18.97 3.19 -4.44
N LEU A 157 -19.28 4.05 -5.42
CA LEU A 157 -19.42 5.50 -5.19
C LEU A 157 -20.54 5.84 -4.20
N THR A 158 -21.63 5.09 -4.17
CA THR A 158 -22.69 5.26 -3.17
C THR A 158 -22.16 5.13 -1.75
N TYR A 159 -21.23 4.20 -1.49
CA TYR A 159 -20.62 4.04 -0.17
C TYR A 159 -19.51 5.06 0.09
N VAL A 160 -18.71 5.40 -0.92
CA VAL A 160 -17.72 6.49 -0.83
C VAL A 160 -18.39 7.80 -0.40
N GLU A 161 -19.48 8.18 -1.07
CA GLU A 161 -20.24 9.40 -0.78
C GLU A 161 -20.78 9.39 0.65
N LYS A 162 -21.29 8.24 1.12
CA LYS A 162 -21.73 8.10 2.51
C LYS A 162 -20.59 8.22 3.52
N LEU A 163 -19.43 7.63 3.25
CA LEU A 163 -18.27 7.76 4.13
C LEU A 163 -17.78 9.20 4.19
N HIS A 164 -17.74 9.88 3.04
CA HIS A 164 -17.33 11.28 2.94
C HIS A 164 -18.33 12.23 3.62
N HIS A 165 -19.63 12.08 3.35
CA HIS A 165 -20.69 12.90 3.95
C HIS A 165 -20.69 12.82 5.48
N ASN A 166 -20.37 11.65 6.04
CA ASN A 166 -20.34 11.43 7.48
C ASN A 166 -18.92 11.58 8.09
N ASP A 167 -17.94 12.10 7.34
CA ASP A 167 -16.54 12.28 7.76
C ASP A 167 -15.92 11.03 8.42
N ILE A 168 -16.21 9.85 7.87
CA ILE A 168 -15.80 8.58 8.48
C ILE A 168 -14.31 8.32 8.26
N ARG A 169 -13.57 8.37 9.36
CA ARG A 169 -12.15 7.97 9.49
C ARG A 169 -12.00 6.47 9.77
N ILE A 170 -11.22 5.78 8.94
CA ILE A 170 -10.95 4.35 9.01
C ILE A 170 -9.45 4.12 9.26
N ALA A 171 -9.10 3.26 10.21
CA ALA A 171 -7.71 2.89 10.50
C ALA A 171 -7.49 1.39 10.35
N PHE A 172 -6.57 1.00 9.48
CA PHE A 172 -6.05 -0.36 9.37
C PHE A 172 -4.78 -0.53 10.18
N PHE A 173 -4.63 -1.66 10.86
CA PHE A 173 -3.42 -2.05 11.57
C PHE A 173 -2.96 -3.42 11.10
N SER A 174 -1.72 -3.51 10.61
CA SER A 174 -1.07 -4.77 10.25
C SER A 174 0.34 -4.83 10.82
N SER A 175 1.02 -5.98 10.67
CA SER A 175 2.36 -6.19 11.22
C SER A 175 3.51 -5.65 10.37
N THR A 176 3.30 -5.45 9.07
CA THR A 176 4.35 -5.04 8.12
C THR A 176 3.78 -4.23 6.96
N PRO A 177 4.50 -3.19 6.48
CA PRO A 177 4.14 -2.42 5.30
C PRO A 177 4.58 -3.08 3.98
N GLN A 178 5.36 -4.18 4.08
CA GLN A 178 5.98 -4.88 2.97
C GLN A 178 5.76 -6.39 3.06
N GLY A 179 5.63 -7.02 1.90
CA GLY A 179 5.63 -8.47 1.76
C GLY A 179 4.27 -9.11 2.08
N GLY A 180 3.99 -10.22 1.40
CA GLY A 180 2.73 -10.95 1.54
C GLY A 180 1.53 -10.29 0.85
N GLY A 181 0.42 -11.03 0.76
CA GLY A 181 -0.81 -10.56 0.10
C GLY A 181 -1.46 -9.36 0.79
N VAL A 182 -1.33 -9.25 2.12
CA VAL A 182 -1.97 -8.16 2.89
C VAL A 182 -1.41 -6.80 2.50
N ALA A 183 -0.08 -6.64 2.45
CA ALA A 183 0.54 -5.37 2.10
C ALA A 183 0.14 -4.91 0.69
N LEU A 184 0.11 -5.83 -0.28
CA LEU A 184 -0.33 -5.55 -1.65
C LEU A 184 -1.77 -5.00 -1.69
N MET A 185 -2.68 -5.68 -0.99
CA MET A 185 -4.08 -5.24 -0.87
C MET A 185 -4.23 -3.88 -0.20
N ARG A 186 -3.42 -3.60 0.83
CA ARG A 186 -3.50 -2.34 1.59
C ARG A 186 -2.98 -1.16 0.79
N HIS A 187 -1.87 -1.30 0.05
CA HIS A 187 -1.39 -0.23 -0.83
C HIS A 187 -2.44 0.16 -1.86
N ALA A 188 -3.06 -0.82 -2.53
CA ALA A 188 -4.13 -0.57 -3.49
C ALA A 188 -5.36 0.12 -2.85
N LEU A 189 -5.82 -0.39 -1.71
CA LEU A 189 -7.00 0.17 -1.03
C LEU A 189 -6.77 1.59 -0.51
N VAL A 190 -5.59 1.86 0.07
CA VAL A 190 -5.21 3.19 0.56
C VAL A 190 -5.12 4.17 -0.61
N ARG A 191 -4.54 3.76 -1.75
CA ARG A 191 -4.51 4.56 -2.97
C ARG A 191 -5.91 4.91 -3.47
N PHE A 192 -6.78 3.91 -3.59
CA PHE A 192 -8.16 4.13 -4.02
C PHE A 192 -8.93 5.06 -3.07
N ALA A 193 -8.78 4.87 -1.76
CA ALA A 193 -9.37 5.74 -0.75
C ALA A 193 -8.88 7.18 -0.89
N ARG A 194 -7.57 7.38 -1.14
CA ARG A 194 -7.01 8.71 -1.38
C ARG A 194 -7.62 9.39 -2.61
N LEU A 195 -7.77 8.65 -3.70
CA LEU A 195 -8.36 9.18 -4.95
C LEU A 195 -9.84 9.53 -4.80
N THR A 196 -10.56 8.78 -3.97
CA THR A 196 -12.01 8.97 -3.73
C THR A 196 -12.32 9.91 -2.57
N GLY A 197 -11.30 10.42 -1.86
CA GLY A 197 -11.47 11.32 -0.72
C GLY A 197 -11.91 10.63 0.58
N VAL A 198 -11.86 9.31 0.66
CA VAL A 198 -12.18 8.56 1.88
C VAL A 198 -11.02 8.67 2.87
N HIS A 199 -11.31 9.03 4.12
CA HIS A 199 -10.33 9.11 5.20
C HIS A 199 -9.91 7.72 5.68
N LEU A 200 -8.99 7.08 4.95
CA LEU A 200 -8.44 5.77 5.29
C LEU A 200 -6.92 5.90 5.51
N ALA A 201 -6.46 5.42 6.66
CA ALA A 201 -5.05 5.34 7.00
C ALA A 201 -4.66 3.92 7.40
N TRP A 202 -3.42 3.55 7.13
CA TRP A 202 -2.86 2.25 7.46
C TRP A 202 -1.62 2.44 8.33
N TYR A 203 -1.58 1.73 9.46
CA TYR A 203 -0.54 1.81 10.46
C TYR A 203 0.13 0.45 10.65
N VAL A 204 1.44 0.49 10.90
CA VAL A 204 2.27 -0.67 11.22
C VAL A 204 3.12 -0.36 12.45
N PRO A 205 3.36 -1.35 13.33
CA PRO A 205 4.19 -1.16 14.52
C PRO A 205 5.66 -0.97 14.14
N LYS A 206 6.46 -0.49 15.10
CA LYS A 206 7.91 -0.51 14.98
C LYS A 206 8.39 -1.96 14.81
N PRO A 207 9.24 -2.25 13.81
CA PRO A 207 9.71 -3.61 13.56
C PRO A 207 10.52 -4.13 14.75
N LEU A 208 10.27 -5.39 15.13
CA LEU A 208 11.02 -6.09 16.17
C LEU A 208 11.32 -7.52 15.70
N PRO A 209 12.54 -7.81 15.20
CA PRO A 209 12.87 -9.09 14.55
C PRO A 209 12.57 -10.33 15.39
N ARG A 210 12.75 -10.25 16.72
CA ARG A 210 12.41 -11.35 17.64
C ARG A 210 10.93 -11.70 17.58
N VAL A 211 10.05 -10.70 17.66
CA VAL A 211 8.59 -10.90 17.61
C VAL A 211 8.15 -11.39 16.24
N PHE A 212 8.75 -10.88 15.17
CA PHE A 212 8.44 -11.35 13.81
C PHE A 212 8.63 -12.87 13.67
N ARG A 213 9.73 -13.44 14.21
CA ARG A 213 9.96 -14.90 14.21
C ARG A 213 8.86 -15.67 14.94
N ILE A 214 8.46 -15.20 16.12
CA ILE A 214 7.39 -15.83 16.91
C ILE A 214 6.07 -15.79 16.12
N THR A 215 5.72 -14.64 15.56
CA THR A 215 4.47 -14.49 14.79
C THR A 215 4.45 -15.34 13.51
N LYS A 216 5.61 -15.57 12.87
CA LYS A 216 5.73 -16.50 11.75
C LYS A 216 5.51 -17.95 12.20
N ASN A 217 6.03 -18.33 13.36
CA ASN A 217 5.77 -19.66 13.93
C ASN A 217 4.28 -19.84 14.25
N ILE A 218 3.63 -18.83 14.83
CA ILE A 218 2.17 -18.82 15.05
C ILE A 218 1.42 -19.07 13.74
N HIS A 219 1.76 -18.33 12.69
CA HIS A 219 1.15 -18.48 11.37
C HIS A 219 1.30 -19.91 10.83
N ASN A 220 2.51 -20.46 10.89
CA ASN A 220 2.81 -21.80 10.40
C ASN A 220 2.10 -22.90 11.19
N VAL A 221 2.00 -22.75 12.52
CA VAL A 221 1.27 -23.69 13.37
C VAL A 221 -0.21 -23.68 13.03
N LEU A 222 -0.85 -22.49 12.93
CA LEU A 222 -2.28 -22.37 12.61
C LEU A 222 -2.64 -22.94 11.22
N GLN A 223 -1.72 -22.84 10.26
CA GLN A 223 -1.89 -23.45 8.93
C GLN A 223 -1.63 -24.97 8.92
N GLY A 224 -1.02 -25.52 9.97
CA GLY A 224 -0.65 -26.93 10.03
C GLY A 224 0.58 -27.28 9.20
N VAL A 225 1.46 -26.31 8.95
CA VAL A 225 2.73 -26.51 8.20
C VAL A 225 3.97 -26.52 9.11
N SER A 226 3.77 -26.42 10.42
CA SER A 226 4.81 -26.60 11.44
C SER A 226 4.93 -28.06 11.90
N PRO A 227 6.11 -28.46 12.42
CA PRO A 227 6.26 -29.73 13.13
C PRO A 227 5.21 -29.89 14.25
N PRO A 228 4.67 -31.11 14.49
CA PRO A 228 3.61 -31.33 15.50
C PRO A 228 4.00 -30.98 16.94
N ASP A 229 5.30 -30.97 17.24
CA ASP A 229 5.90 -30.66 18.53
C ASP A 229 6.21 -29.15 18.70
N GLN A 230 6.18 -28.36 17.63
CA GLN A 230 6.35 -26.91 17.72
C GLN A 230 5.28 -26.31 18.65
N ARG A 231 5.74 -25.67 19.72
CA ARG A 231 4.91 -24.89 20.66
C ARG A 231 5.37 -23.43 20.64
N ILE A 232 4.50 -22.56 21.17
CA ILE A 232 4.81 -21.16 21.45
C ILE A 232 4.72 -20.99 22.96
N THR A 233 5.81 -20.57 23.60
CA THR A 233 5.86 -20.52 25.07
C THR A 233 5.04 -19.35 25.62
N ALA A 234 4.78 -19.36 26.93
CA ALA A 234 4.11 -18.23 27.59
C ALA A 234 4.92 -16.94 27.45
N GLU A 235 6.24 -17.01 27.60
CA GLU A 235 7.15 -15.86 27.45
C GLU A 235 7.13 -15.30 26.02
N GLU A 236 6.99 -16.16 25.02
CA GLU A 236 6.84 -15.75 23.62
C GLU A 236 5.51 -15.06 23.35
N LYS A 237 4.41 -15.59 23.92
CA LYS A 237 3.08 -14.94 23.87
C LYS A 237 3.11 -13.58 24.56
N ASP A 238 3.71 -13.49 25.74
CA ASP A 238 3.88 -12.25 26.50
C ASP A 238 4.77 -11.24 25.76
N ALA A 239 5.80 -11.70 25.04
CA ALA A 239 6.63 -10.83 24.22
C ALA A 239 5.85 -10.18 23.07
N ILE A 240 4.88 -10.89 22.47
CA ILE A 240 3.98 -10.32 21.46
C ILE A 240 3.07 -9.27 22.08
N ILE A 241 2.45 -9.59 23.23
CA ILE A 241 1.54 -8.67 23.93
C ILE A 241 2.28 -7.42 24.41
N GLY A 242 3.48 -7.57 24.98
CA GLY A 242 4.32 -6.46 25.40
C GLY A 242 4.69 -5.55 24.23
N TRP A 243 5.11 -6.13 23.11
CA TRP A 243 5.46 -5.37 21.90
C TRP A 243 4.28 -4.57 21.35
N ILE A 244 3.10 -5.19 21.23
CA ILE A 244 1.94 -4.48 20.68
C ILE A 244 1.42 -3.42 21.64
N THR A 245 1.47 -3.69 22.96
CA THR A 245 1.07 -2.74 24.00
C THR A 245 1.99 -1.52 24.04
N GLU A 246 3.31 -1.71 23.92
CA GLU A 246 4.27 -0.60 23.84
C GLU A 246 3.99 0.28 22.61
N ASN A 247 3.80 -0.33 21.44
CA ASN A 247 3.48 0.40 20.21
C ASN A 247 2.14 1.15 20.34
N ALA A 248 1.12 0.51 20.92
CA ALA A 248 -0.18 1.13 21.14
C ALA A 248 -0.07 2.38 22.01
N HIS A 249 0.53 2.28 23.20
CA HIS A 249 0.67 3.42 24.11
C HIS A 249 1.55 4.52 23.55
N ARG A 250 2.65 4.17 22.89
CA ARG A 250 3.61 5.16 22.39
C ARG A 250 3.12 5.93 21.16
N TYR A 251 2.37 5.28 20.27
CA TYR A 251 2.07 5.86 18.96
C TYR A 251 0.58 6.02 18.66
N TRP A 252 -0.28 5.13 19.15
CA TRP A 252 -1.67 5.06 18.67
C TRP A 252 -2.70 5.54 19.69
N LEU A 253 -2.43 5.33 20.98
CA LEU A 253 -3.22 5.77 22.13
C LEU A 253 -2.74 7.10 22.73
N ALA A 254 -1.58 7.59 22.28
CA ALA A 254 -1.07 8.91 22.63
C ALA A 254 -1.93 10.03 22.00
N ASP A 255 -1.82 11.25 22.51
CA ASP A 255 -2.65 12.39 22.11
C ASP A 255 -2.65 12.62 20.59
N GLY A 256 -3.85 12.72 20.01
CA GLY A 256 -4.05 12.83 18.56
C GLY A 256 -3.77 11.54 17.76
N GLY A 257 -3.50 10.41 18.44
CA GLY A 257 -3.28 9.10 17.81
C GLY A 257 -4.57 8.50 17.22
N PRO A 258 -4.47 7.60 16.23
CA PRO A 258 -5.62 7.02 15.54
C PRO A 258 -6.57 6.22 16.44
N LEU A 259 -6.12 5.77 17.61
CA LEU A 259 -6.92 4.97 18.54
C LEU A 259 -7.49 5.79 19.71
N ARG A 260 -7.33 7.13 19.71
CA ARG A 260 -8.06 8.02 20.62
C ARG A 260 -9.58 7.99 20.36
N PRO A 261 -10.41 8.54 21.27
CA PRO A 261 -11.82 8.80 21.00
C PRO A 261 -12.02 9.59 19.69
N VAL A 262 -13.18 9.40 19.06
CA VAL A 262 -13.48 10.01 17.75
C VAL A 262 -13.49 11.53 17.83
N GLU A 263 -13.96 12.05 18.96
CA GLU A 263 -14.05 13.46 19.33
C GLU A 263 -12.67 14.12 19.44
N GLU A 264 -11.63 13.32 19.69
CA GLU A 264 -10.23 13.75 19.74
C GLU A 264 -9.50 13.54 18.40
N GLY A 265 -10.23 13.23 17.33
CA GLY A 265 -9.68 12.97 16.00
C GLY A 265 -9.30 11.51 15.72
N GLY A 266 -9.65 10.58 16.62
CA GLY A 266 -9.46 9.14 16.41
C GLY A 266 -10.27 8.57 15.25
N ALA A 267 -9.96 7.34 14.87
CA ALA A 267 -10.70 6.61 13.84
C ALA A 267 -12.08 6.19 14.37
N HIS A 268 -13.08 6.28 13.50
CA HIS A 268 -14.44 5.80 13.74
C HIS A 268 -14.51 4.27 13.63
N ILE A 269 -13.73 3.70 12.70
CA ILE A 269 -13.71 2.26 12.44
C ILE A 269 -12.26 1.79 12.47
N VAL A 270 -12.00 0.72 13.22
CA VAL A 270 -10.67 0.12 13.32
C VAL A 270 -10.69 -1.29 12.74
N ILE A 271 -9.74 -1.60 11.87
CA ILE A 271 -9.54 -2.93 11.30
C ILE A 271 -8.18 -3.46 11.72
N ILE A 272 -8.18 -4.66 12.31
CA ILE A 272 -6.99 -5.35 12.77
C ILE A 272 -6.73 -6.54 11.85
N ASP A 273 -5.62 -6.50 11.10
CA ASP A 273 -5.22 -7.57 10.19
C ASP A 273 -4.33 -8.60 10.89
N ASP A 274 -4.67 -9.87 10.65
CA ASP A 274 -3.90 -11.07 10.96
C ASP A 274 -3.55 -11.32 12.45
N PRO A 275 -3.08 -12.53 12.80
CA PRO A 275 -2.85 -12.94 14.18
C PRO A 275 -1.78 -12.19 14.98
N GLN A 276 -1.01 -11.27 14.37
CA GLN A 276 0.08 -10.58 15.07
C GLN A 276 -0.41 -9.40 15.92
N MET A 277 -1.56 -8.84 15.57
CA MET A 277 -2.11 -7.59 16.11
C MET A 277 -3.30 -7.71 17.08
N PRO A 278 -3.93 -8.88 17.38
CA PRO A 278 -5.12 -8.95 18.24
C PRO A 278 -4.99 -8.33 19.62
N GLY A 279 -3.77 -8.23 20.18
CA GLY A 279 -3.53 -7.56 21.46
C GLY A 279 -3.97 -6.09 21.50
N LEU A 280 -4.20 -5.45 20.33
CA LEU A 280 -4.80 -4.12 20.27
C LEU A 280 -6.28 -4.08 20.64
N ILE A 281 -7.04 -5.16 20.37
CA ILE A 281 -8.50 -5.15 20.49
C ILE A 281 -8.95 -4.84 21.93
N PRO A 282 -8.43 -5.50 22.98
CA PRO A 282 -8.80 -5.15 24.35
C PRO A 282 -8.40 -3.72 24.74
N LEU A 283 -7.24 -3.23 24.26
CA LEU A 283 -6.78 -1.86 24.56
C LEU A 283 -7.72 -0.82 23.94
N ILE A 284 -8.19 -1.07 22.71
CA ILE A 284 -9.18 -0.24 22.02
C ILE A 284 -10.51 -0.25 22.76
N LYS A 285 -11.05 -1.44 23.05
CA LYS A 285 -12.35 -1.61 23.72
C LYS A 285 -12.35 -1.08 25.15
N LYS A 286 -11.20 -1.01 25.82
CA LYS A 286 -11.08 -0.39 27.15
C LYS A 286 -11.30 1.13 27.11
N ILE A 287 -10.89 1.81 26.04
CA ILE A 287 -10.95 3.28 25.93
C ILE A 287 -12.24 3.70 25.21
N THR A 288 -12.61 2.97 24.15
CA THR A 288 -13.81 3.21 23.33
C THR A 288 -14.59 1.90 23.18
N PRO A 289 -15.39 1.49 24.19
CA PRO A 289 -16.09 0.20 24.18
C PRO A 289 -16.99 0.00 22.96
N ASP A 290 -17.69 1.06 22.54
CA ASP A 290 -18.69 1.01 21.48
C ASP A 290 -18.10 1.25 20.08
N ARG A 291 -16.79 1.55 19.97
CA ARG A 291 -16.16 1.76 18.66
C ARG A 291 -16.14 0.44 17.87
N PRO A 292 -16.58 0.44 16.59
CA PRO A 292 -16.43 -0.71 15.72
C PRO A 292 -14.97 -1.15 15.53
N VAL A 293 -14.68 -2.39 15.91
CA VAL A 293 -13.40 -3.07 15.70
C VAL A 293 -13.64 -4.35 14.93
N LEU A 294 -13.09 -4.43 13.71
CA LEU A 294 -13.19 -5.59 12.84
C LEU A 294 -11.86 -6.34 12.82
N TYR A 295 -11.87 -7.63 13.13
CA TYR A 295 -10.71 -8.48 12.95
C TYR A 295 -10.76 -9.14 11.57
N ARG A 296 -9.69 -9.02 10.79
CA ARG A 296 -9.58 -9.60 9.46
C ARG A 296 -8.47 -10.66 9.45
N SER A 297 -8.85 -11.91 9.25
CA SER A 297 -7.92 -13.03 9.04
C SER A 297 -7.67 -13.23 7.55
N HIS A 298 -6.41 -13.17 7.12
CA HIS A 298 -5.99 -13.52 5.75
C HIS A 298 -5.34 -14.90 5.67
N ILE A 299 -5.25 -15.60 6.80
CA ILE A 299 -4.59 -16.90 6.88
C ILE A 299 -5.61 -18.04 6.88
N GLN A 300 -5.17 -19.20 6.40
CA GLN A 300 -5.87 -20.45 6.67
C GLN A 300 -5.69 -20.83 8.14
N ILE A 301 -6.76 -20.78 8.92
CA ILE A 301 -6.80 -21.37 10.26
C ILE A 301 -7.40 -22.76 10.13
N ARG A 302 -6.61 -23.81 10.41
CA ARG A 302 -7.09 -25.20 10.33
C ARG A 302 -8.07 -25.49 11.46
N SER A 303 -9.35 -25.21 11.24
CA SER A 303 -10.44 -25.39 12.23
C SER A 303 -10.51 -26.84 12.75
N ASP A 304 -10.20 -27.83 11.91
CA ASP A 304 -10.09 -29.24 12.28
C ASP A 304 -8.93 -29.57 13.24
N LEU A 305 -7.83 -28.81 13.18
CA LEU A 305 -6.70 -28.94 14.12
C LEU A 305 -6.93 -28.15 15.40
N VAL A 306 -7.55 -26.97 15.29
CA VAL A 306 -7.97 -26.16 16.44
C VAL A 306 -8.99 -26.90 17.30
N ALA A 307 -9.87 -27.71 16.70
CA ALA A 307 -10.85 -28.53 17.45
C ALA A 307 -10.22 -29.69 18.24
N LYS A 308 -8.94 -30.02 18.02
CA LYS A 308 -8.25 -31.08 18.76
C LYS A 308 -7.66 -30.52 20.05
N ALA A 309 -8.33 -30.77 21.17
CA ALA A 309 -7.86 -30.36 22.49
C ALA A 309 -6.40 -30.81 22.74
N GLY A 310 -5.57 -29.90 23.24
CA GLY A 310 -4.13 -30.14 23.50
C GLY A 310 -3.21 -30.04 22.27
N SER A 311 -3.75 -29.78 21.08
CA SER A 311 -2.92 -29.46 19.90
C SER A 311 -2.25 -28.09 20.06
N SER A 312 -1.13 -27.87 19.36
CA SER A 312 -0.50 -26.54 19.30
C SER A 312 -1.44 -25.48 18.73
N GLN A 313 -2.30 -25.87 17.78
CA GLN A 313 -3.27 -24.99 17.14
C GLN A 313 -4.34 -24.55 18.13
N ALA A 314 -4.85 -25.46 18.96
CA ALA A 314 -5.81 -25.13 20.01
C ALA A 314 -5.21 -24.11 21.00
N ASP A 315 -4.01 -24.37 21.52
CA ASP A 315 -3.32 -23.48 22.47
C ASP A 315 -3.04 -22.07 21.91
N ILE A 316 -2.61 -21.97 20.65
CA ILE A 316 -2.39 -20.68 19.98
C ILE A 316 -3.73 -19.99 19.70
N TRP A 317 -4.74 -20.75 19.25
CA TRP A 317 -6.05 -20.20 18.97
C TRP A 317 -6.72 -19.66 20.24
N ASP A 318 -6.65 -20.38 21.36
CA ASP A 318 -7.19 -19.92 22.65
C ASP A 318 -6.54 -18.61 23.08
N PHE A 319 -5.22 -18.50 22.92
CA PHE A 319 -4.49 -17.26 23.16
C PHE A 319 -4.99 -16.12 22.28
N LEU A 320 -5.11 -16.32 20.96
CA LEU A 320 -5.59 -15.29 20.04
C LEU A 320 -7.05 -14.93 20.28
N TRP A 321 -7.92 -15.94 20.43
CA TRP A 321 -9.35 -15.80 20.62
C TRP A 321 -9.68 -15.06 21.91
N SER A 322 -8.87 -15.22 22.97
CA SER A 322 -9.03 -14.45 24.21
C SER A 322 -9.03 -12.93 23.98
N HIS A 323 -8.40 -12.46 22.90
CA HIS A 323 -8.37 -11.06 22.45
C HIS A 323 -9.39 -10.79 21.33
N ILE A 324 -9.43 -11.66 20.30
CA ILE A 324 -10.25 -11.49 19.09
C ILE A 324 -11.75 -11.51 19.42
N GLN A 325 -12.19 -12.25 20.44
CA GLN A 325 -13.60 -12.36 20.81
C GLN A 325 -14.28 -11.01 21.09
N LEU A 326 -13.50 -10.00 21.46
CA LEU A 326 -13.96 -8.62 21.72
C LEU A 326 -14.19 -7.81 20.43
N ALA A 327 -13.75 -8.29 19.26
CA ALA A 327 -14.07 -7.67 17.99
C ALA A 327 -15.57 -7.82 17.67
N ASP A 328 -16.10 -6.84 16.94
CA ASP A 328 -17.49 -6.81 16.52
C ASP A 328 -17.75 -7.72 15.32
N MET A 329 -16.72 -7.94 14.49
CA MET A 329 -16.76 -8.85 13.35
C MET A 329 -15.47 -9.66 13.21
N PHE A 330 -15.61 -10.91 12.78
CA PHE A 330 -14.54 -11.79 12.35
C PHE A 330 -14.65 -11.98 10.83
N ILE A 331 -13.77 -11.31 10.08
CA ILE A 331 -13.76 -11.36 8.62
C ILE A 331 -12.76 -12.41 8.17
N SER A 332 -13.22 -13.40 7.39
CA SER A 332 -12.38 -14.47 6.84
C SER A 332 -12.48 -14.55 5.32
N HIS A 333 -11.55 -15.25 4.66
CA HIS A 333 -11.76 -15.70 3.28
C HIS A 333 -13.03 -16.54 3.19
N PRO A 334 -13.73 -16.57 2.03
CA PRO A 334 -14.99 -17.30 1.83
C PRO A 334 -14.79 -18.83 1.79
N VAL A 335 -14.10 -19.37 2.79
CA VAL A 335 -13.77 -20.78 2.98
C VAL A 335 -14.16 -21.13 4.43
N PRO A 336 -15.32 -21.75 4.66
CA PRO A 336 -15.83 -21.97 6.01
C PRO A 336 -14.89 -22.77 6.94
N SER A 337 -14.06 -23.66 6.38
CA SER A 337 -13.07 -24.42 7.15
C SER A 337 -11.94 -23.56 7.74
N PHE A 338 -11.83 -22.28 7.34
CA PHE A 338 -10.86 -21.33 7.89
C PHE A 338 -11.39 -20.61 9.13
N VAL A 339 -12.66 -20.85 9.50
CA VAL A 339 -13.28 -20.24 10.67
C VAL A 339 -13.35 -21.28 11.80
N PRO A 340 -12.63 -21.06 12.92
CA PRO A 340 -12.74 -21.92 14.08
C PRO A 340 -14.16 -21.96 14.65
N HIS A 341 -14.55 -23.13 15.18
CA HIS A 341 -15.89 -23.37 15.73
C HIS A 341 -16.25 -22.49 16.93
N THR A 342 -15.27 -21.87 17.61
CA THR A 342 -15.50 -20.95 18.73
C THR A 342 -15.94 -19.56 18.27
N VAL A 343 -15.79 -19.22 16.99
CA VAL A 343 -16.22 -17.92 16.46
C VAL A 343 -17.76 -17.95 16.29
N PRO A 344 -18.51 -17.05 16.95
CA PRO A 344 -19.96 -17.01 16.80
C PRO A 344 -20.36 -16.68 15.36
N ARG A 345 -21.32 -17.43 14.81
CA ARG A 345 -21.71 -17.33 13.38
C ARG A 345 -22.20 -15.95 13.00
N GLU A 346 -22.88 -15.27 13.92
CA GLU A 346 -23.38 -13.91 13.77
C GLU A 346 -22.28 -12.85 13.64
N LYS A 347 -21.04 -13.15 14.09
CA LYS A 347 -19.89 -12.27 13.91
C LYS A 347 -19.12 -12.54 12.60
N VAL A 348 -19.39 -13.64 11.91
CA VAL A 348 -18.60 -14.07 10.75
C VAL A 348 -19.01 -13.31 9.49
N VAL A 349 -18.03 -12.70 8.83
CA VAL A 349 -18.19 -12.10 7.50
C VAL A 349 -17.21 -12.75 6.54
N TYR A 350 -17.70 -13.19 5.38
CA TYR A 350 -16.85 -13.69 4.32
C TYR A 350 -16.49 -12.60 3.34
N PHE A 351 -15.19 -12.40 3.14
CA PHE A 351 -14.65 -11.41 2.23
C PHE A 351 -13.42 -11.99 1.52
N PRO A 352 -13.41 -12.11 0.18
CA PRO A 352 -12.28 -12.69 -0.55
C PRO A 352 -11.03 -11.81 -0.49
N ALA A 353 -9.86 -12.40 -0.77
CA ALA A 353 -8.72 -11.59 -1.18
C ALA A 353 -9.07 -10.91 -2.51
N THR A 354 -8.57 -9.69 -2.69
CA THR A 354 -8.74 -8.94 -3.93
C THR A 354 -7.38 -8.52 -4.44
N THR A 355 -7.26 -8.38 -5.75
CA THR A 355 -6.03 -7.95 -6.41
C THR A 355 -6.33 -6.67 -7.18
N ASP A 356 -5.35 -5.77 -7.26
CA ASP A 356 -5.46 -4.55 -8.06
C ASP A 356 -4.95 -4.81 -9.47
N TRP A 357 -5.83 -4.68 -10.47
CA TRP A 357 -5.48 -4.86 -11.88
C TRP A 357 -4.49 -3.83 -12.42
N LEU A 358 -4.27 -2.74 -11.68
CA LEU A 358 -3.43 -1.62 -12.10
C LEU A 358 -2.11 -1.53 -11.31
N ASP A 359 -1.84 -2.49 -10.43
CA ASP A 359 -0.57 -2.56 -9.71
C ASP A 359 0.57 -3.14 -10.58
N GLY A 360 1.80 -3.11 -10.06
CA GLY A 360 2.98 -3.57 -10.80
C GLY A 360 3.06 -5.08 -10.98
N LEU A 361 2.14 -5.86 -10.39
CA LEU A 361 2.08 -7.31 -10.53
C LEU A 361 1.08 -7.75 -11.60
N ASN A 362 0.00 -6.99 -11.80
CA ASN A 362 -1.14 -7.42 -12.60
C ASN A 362 -1.42 -6.53 -13.82
N LYS A 363 -0.90 -5.30 -13.85
CA LYS A 363 -1.05 -4.46 -15.03
C LYS A 363 -0.40 -5.13 -16.24
N LYS A 364 -0.97 -4.90 -17.42
CA LYS A 364 -0.37 -5.36 -18.66
C LYS A 364 0.97 -4.65 -18.87
N LEU A 365 2.00 -5.40 -19.22
CA LEU A 365 3.27 -4.84 -19.69
C LEU A 365 3.31 -4.87 -21.22
N ASN A 366 3.98 -3.88 -21.81
CA ASN A 366 4.30 -3.91 -23.24
C ASN A 366 5.45 -4.90 -23.51
N ASP A 367 5.75 -5.15 -24.78
CA ASP A 367 6.77 -6.12 -25.17
C ASP A 367 8.20 -5.68 -24.77
N TRP A 368 8.48 -4.38 -24.78
CA TRP A 368 9.78 -3.83 -24.39
C TRP A 368 10.07 -4.08 -22.90
N ASP A 369 9.11 -3.71 -22.04
CA ASP A 369 9.20 -3.89 -20.59
C ASP A 369 9.24 -5.37 -20.21
N SER A 370 8.41 -6.19 -20.87
CA SER A 370 8.41 -7.64 -20.69
C SER A 370 9.77 -8.26 -21.07
N GLY A 371 10.37 -7.79 -22.17
CA GLY A 371 11.71 -8.20 -22.60
C GLY A 371 12.79 -7.81 -21.60
N PHE A 372 12.74 -6.58 -21.08
CA PHE A 372 13.67 -6.10 -20.05
C PHE A 372 13.63 -6.97 -18.79
N TYR A 373 12.45 -7.21 -18.22
CA TYR A 373 12.33 -8.05 -17.01
C TYR A 373 12.63 -9.52 -17.27
N GLY A 374 12.28 -10.04 -18.45
CA GLY A 374 12.66 -11.38 -18.89
C GLY A 374 14.19 -11.55 -18.94
N HIS A 375 14.90 -10.55 -19.46
CA HIS A 375 16.36 -10.54 -19.46
C HIS A 375 16.94 -10.51 -18.05
N MET A 376 16.45 -9.60 -17.18
CA MET A 376 16.88 -9.56 -15.77
C MET A 376 16.65 -10.90 -15.05
N TYR A 377 15.50 -11.54 -15.29
CA TYR A 377 15.20 -12.84 -14.73
C TYR A 377 16.17 -13.92 -15.22
N ASN A 378 16.43 -13.98 -16.53
CA ASN A 378 17.37 -14.94 -17.12
C ASN A 378 18.79 -14.75 -16.58
N ASP A 379 19.25 -13.51 -16.43
CA ASP A 379 20.56 -13.19 -15.85
C ASP A 379 20.63 -13.64 -14.38
N ALA A 380 19.56 -13.42 -13.62
CA ALA A 380 19.45 -13.91 -12.24
C ALA A 380 19.51 -15.45 -12.18
N CYS A 381 18.78 -16.15 -13.05
CA CYS A 381 18.83 -17.62 -13.16
C CYS A 381 20.25 -18.11 -13.49
N HIS A 382 20.89 -17.52 -14.49
CA HIS A 382 22.26 -17.88 -14.87
C HIS A 382 23.25 -17.64 -13.73
N SER A 383 23.14 -16.51 -13.03
CA SER A 383 24.02 -16.20 -11.88
C SER A 383 23.86 -17.20 -10.73
N GLN A 384 22.66 -17.77 -10.57
CA GLN A 384 22.32 -18.77 -9.56
C GLN A 384 22.55 -20.21 -10.04
N ARG A 385 22.98 -20.42 -11.29
CA ARG A 385 23.17 -21.73 -11.93
C ARG A 385 21.90 -22.60 -11.91
N MET A 386 20.74 -21.96 -12.06
CA MET A 386 19.46 -22.64 -12.22
C MET A 386 19.22 -23.09 -13.67
#